data_AF-A0A7S2PFF2-F1
#
_entry.id   AF-A0A7S2PFF2-F1
#
_cell.length_a   1.000
_cell.length_b   1.000
_cell.length_c   1.000
_cell.angle_alpha   90.00
_cell.angle_beta   90.00
_cell.angle_gamma   90.00
#
_symmetry.space_group_name_H-M   'P 1'
#
loop_
_entity.id
_entity.type
_entity.pdbx_description
1 polymer ?
#
loop_
_entity_poly.entity_id
_entity_poly.type
_entity_poly.pdbx_seq_one_letter_code
_entity_poly.pdbx_strand_id
1 'polypeptide(L)'
;LNKKMREAAKKTIVPFTDFVVDSVRKFNALVAMSTALPNLQQISVHGLDGGHKYSDGDYPERMQAGRTANFITLDINIISRFRKLRILELYSAPLNGRYPVLFDFPLLHKLSIKYTHCLKWNLEMLEGLPLLKELFCASNESLTGN
;
A
#
# COMPACT_ATOMS: atom_id res chain seq x y z
N LEU A 1 -22.33 5.19 14.20
CA LEU A 1 -22.93 4.63 12.95
C LEU A 1 -23.92 3.52 13.32
N ASN A 2 -25.16 3.57 12.85
CA ASN A 2 -26.15 2.49 13.01
C ASN A 2 -25.75 1.28 12.12
N LYS A 3 -25.96 0.04 12.61
CA LYS A 3 -25.68 -1.24 11.92
C LYS A 3 -26.14 -1.25 10.46
N LYS A 4 -27.33 -0.70 10.16
CA LYS A 4 -27.91 -0.62 8.81
C LYS A 4 -27.09 0.23 7.85
N MET A 5 -26.51 1.34 8.32
CA MET A 5 -25.64 2.19 7.49
C MET A 5 -24.32 1.50 7.15
N ARG A 6 -23.75 0.72 8.08
CA ARG A 6 -22.51 -0.02 7.85
C ARG A 6 -22.71 -1.13 6.82
N GLU A 7 -23.84 -1.84 6.87
CA GLU A 7 -24.15 -2.87 5.88
C GLU A 7 -24.44 -2.30 4.49
N ALA A 8 -25.08 -1.13 4.41
CA ALA A 8 -25.23 -0.42 3.14
C ALA A 8 -23.87 -0.04 2.55
N ALA A 9 -22.97 0.55 3.35
CA ALA A 9 -21.63 0.95 2.93
C ALA A 9 -20.79 -0.21 2.37
N LYS A 10 -20.91 -1.42 2.94
CA LYS A 10 -20.26 -2.64 2.44
C LYS A 10 -20.79 -3.12 1.09
N LYS A 11 -21.98 -2.72 0.68
CA LYS A 11 -22.58 -3.11 -0.62
C LYS A 11 -22.43 -2.05 -1.68
N THR A 12 -22.21 -0.79 -1.28
CA THR A 12 -22.04 0.33 -2.20
C THR A 12 -20.81 0.14 -3.08
N ILE A 13 -20.98 0.43 -4.37
CA ILE A 13 -19.88 0.63 -5.32
C ILE A 13 -19.33 2.02 -5.03
N VAL A 14 -18.16 2.10 -4.40
CA VAL A 14 -17.48 3.37 -4.19
C VAL A 14 -16.95 3.83 -5.56
N PRO A 15 -17.22 5.09 -5.98
CA PRO A 15 -16.58 5.67 -7.15
C PRO A 15 -15.05 5.57 -7.05
N PHE A 16 -14.34 5.71 -8.17
CA PHE A 16 -12.90 5.92 -8.14
C PHE A 16 -12.61 7.25 -7.44
N THR A 17 -12.40 7.18 -6.13
CA THR A 17 -11.96 8.30 -5.31
C THR A 17 -10.56 7.98 -4.85
N ASP A 18 -9.61 8.81 -5.25
CA ASP A 18 -8.23 8.66 -4.83
C ASP A 18 -8.11 8.91 -3.32
N PHE A 19 -7.67 7.90 -2.59
CA PHE A 19 -7.42 8.00 -1.15
C PHE A 19 -5.91 7.97 -0.90
N VAL A 20 -5.33 9.15 -0.71
CA VAL A 20 -3.90 9.35 -0.47
C VAL A 20 -3.57 9.18 1.02
N VAL A 21 -2.56 8.38 1.34
CA VAL A 21 -2.06 8.08 2.68
C VAL A 21 -0.65 8.64 2.82
N ASP A 22 -0.56 9.88 3.33
CA ASP A 22 0.69 10.66 3.48
C ASP A 22 0.98 11.07 4.94
N SER A 23 0.13 10.66 5.87
CA SER A 23 0.20 11.08 7.27
C SER A 23 -0.45 10.04 8.18
N VAL A 24 -0.08 10.07 9.47
CA VAL A 24 -0.68 9.18 10.48
C VAL A 24 -2.19 9.35 10.57
N ARG A 25 -2.68 10.59 10.43
CA ARG A 25 -4.12 10.87 10.43
C ARG A 25 -4.84 10.14 9.30
N LYS A 26 -4.30 10.18 8.07
CA LYS A 26 -4.88 9.48 6.93
C LYS A 26 -4.69 7.97 7.01
N PHE A 27 -3.59 7.50 7.61
CA PHE A 27 -3.42 6.07 7.92
C PHE A 27 -4.49 5.58 8.91
N ASN A 28 -4.76 6.31 9.98
CA ASN A 28 -5.83 5.96 10.92
C ASN A 28 -7.21 5.97 10.25
N ALA A 29 -7.44 6.89 9.30
CA ALA A 29 -8.64 6.87 8.47
C ALA A 29 -8.69 5.62 7.58
N LEU A 30 -7.58 5.21 6.96
CA LEU A 30 -7.47 3.95 6.21
C LEU A 30 -7.84 2.73 7.08
N VAL A 31 -7.33 2.67 8.31
CA VAL A 31 -7.64 1.60 9.27
C VAL A 31 -9.15 1.56 9.54
N ALA A 32 -9.79 2.70 9.78
CA ALA A 32 -11.24 2.76 9.97
C ALA A 32 -11.99 2.33 8.70
N MET A 33 -11.56 2.80 7.52
CA MET A 33 -12.14 2.45 6.22
C MET A 33 -12.01 0.97 5.90
N SER A 34 -10.96 0.28 6.34
CA SER A 34 -10.82 -1.17 6.16
C SER A 34 -11.99 -1.97 6.75
N THR A 35 -12.70 -1.39 7.72
CA THR A 35 -13.83 -2.00 8.41
C THR A 35 -15.20 -1.49 7.98
N ALA A 36 -15.25 -0.30 7.36
CA ALA A 36 -16.47 0.41 7.00
C ALA A 36 -16.70 0.43 5.47
N LEU A 37 -15.62 0.46 4.69
CA LEU A 37 -15.58 0.60 3.24
C LEU A 37 -14.54 -0.36 2.63
N PRO A 38 -14.70 -1.69 2.79
CA PRO A 38 -13.75 -2.67 2.24
C PRO A 38 -13.73 -2.71 0.69
N ASN A 39 -14.68 -2.03 0.04
CA ASN A 39 -14.81 -1.96 -1.41
C ASN A 39 -14.03 -0.81 -2.05
N LEU A 40 -13.14 -0.12 -1.31
CA LEU A 40 -12.32 0.95 -1.86
C LEU A 40 -11.49 0.41 -3.05
N GLN A 41 -11.52 1.14 -4.16
CA GLN A 41 -10.94 0.68 -5.43
C GLN A 41 -9.60 1.33 -5.77
N GLN A 42 -9.24 2.43 -5.10
CA GLN A 42 -7.99 3.15 -5.31
C GLN A 42 -7.38 3.59 -3.99
N ILE A 43 -6.08 3.31 -3.81
CA ILE A 43 -5.27 3.75 -2.67
C ILE A 43 -3.94 4.23 -3.21
N SER A 44 -3.49 5.38 -2.71
CA SER A 44 -2.19 5.94 -2.99
C SER A 44 -1.42 6.06 -1.67
N VAL A 45 -0.29 5.38 -1.52
CA VAL A 45 0.55 5.40 -0.33
C VAL A 45 1.77 6.27 -0.61
N HIS A 46 1.89 7.33 0.18
CA HIS A 46 2.91 8.35 -0.02
C HIS A 46 3.96 8.34 1.09
N GLY A 47 4.98 9.18 0.93
CA GLY A 47 5.87 9.59 2.01
C GLY A 47 5.06 10.05 3.23
N LEU A 48 5.46 9.59 4.41
CA LEU A 48 4.86 9.97 5.68
C LEU A 48 5.51 11.24 6.24
N ASP A 49 4.78 11.96 7.10
CA ASP A 49 5.35 13.01 7.94
C ASP A 49 6.58 12.50 8.73
N GLY A 50 7.54 13.40 9.01
CA GLY A 50 8.77 13.06 9.71
C GLY A 50 8.56 12.29 11.02
N GLY A 51 9.44 11.33 11.29
CA GLY A 51 9.38 10.50 12.50
C GLY A 51 8.45 9.27 12.40
N HIS A 52 7.91 8.97 11.22
CA HIS A 52 7.06 7.80 10.98
C HIS A 52 7.61 6.92 9.86
N LYS A 53 7.35 5.61 9.96
CA LYS A 53 7.69 4.62 8.93
C LYS A 53 6.62 3.53 8.84
N TYR A 54 6.67 2.74 7.78
CA TYR A 54 5.98 1.45 7.79
C TYR A 54 6.85 0.37 8.45
N SER A 55 6.23 -0.68 8.98
CA SER A 55 6.94 -1.87 9.46
C SER A 55 7.91 -2.36 8.40
N ASP A 56 9.15 -2.66 8.76
CA ASP A 56 10.13 -3.22 7.85
C ASP A 56 9.62 -4.57 7.29
N GLY A 57 9.78 -4.76 5.99
CA GLY A 57 9.43 -6.01 5.29
C GLY A 57 10.56 -7.04 5.37
N ASP A 58 10.44 -8.14 4.61
CA ASP A 58 11.46 -9.16 4.60
C ASP A 58 12.78 -8.63 4.01
N TYR A 59 13.91 -8.99 4.61
CA TYR A 59 15.24 -8.57 4.18
C TYR A 59 15.39 -7.04 4.02
N PRO A 60 15.14 -6.23 5.06
CA PRO A 60 15.23 -4.77 4.97
C PRO A 60 16.66 -4.30 4.70
N GLU A 61 16.81 -3.09 4.16
CA GLU A 61 18.09 -2.40 4.09
C GLU A 61 18.52 -1.99 5.51
N ARG A 62 19.73 -2.40 5.91
CA ARG A 62 20.20 -2.29 7.31
C ARG A 62 20.43 -0.84 7.72
N MET A 63 20.97 0.00 6.84
CA MET A 63 21.21 1.40 7.16
C MET A 63 19.90 2.15 7.39
N GLN A 64 18.89 1.89 6.57
CA GLN A 64 17.56 2.48 6.64
C GLN A 64 16.81 2.00 7.88
N ALA A 65 16.90 0.71 8.21
CA ALA A 65 16.34 0.16 9.45
C ALA A 65 16.96 0.83 10.69
N GLY A 66 18.29 1.02 10.69
CA GLY A 66 19.01 1.72 11.77
C GLY A 66 18.64 3.20 11.88
N ARG A 67 18.60 3.92 10.75
CA ARG A 67 18.24 5.35 10.68
C ARG A 67 16.82 5.64 11.19
N THR A 68 15.91 4.70 10.99
CA THR A 68 14.48 4.86 11.33
C THR A 68 14.07 4.01 12.53
N ALA A 69 15.03 3.50 13.32
CA ALA A 69 14.77 2.61 14.45
C ALA A 69 13.85 3.23 15.52
N ASN A 70 13.96 4.55 15.72
CA ASN A 70 13.17 5.29 16.71
C ASN A 70 11.88 5.88 16.14
N PHE A 71 11.53 5.59 14.88
CA PHE A 71 10.33 6.14 14.25
C PHE A 71 9.08 5.36 14.71
N ILE A 72 7.94 6.04 14.75
CA ILE A 72 6.65 5.40 14.97
C ILE A 72 6.35 4.53 13.75
N THR A 73 6.05 3.26 14.02
CA THR A 73 5.85 2.25 12.97
C THR A 73 4.36 2.04 12.68
N LEU A 74 4.00 2.09 11.40
CA LEU A 74 2.65 1.84 10.89
C LEU A 74 2.61 0.49 10.15
N ASP A 75 1.52 -0.27 10.30
CA ASP A 75 1.38 -1.57 9.63
C ASP A 75 0.74 -1.43 8.23
N ILE A 76 1.57 -1.49 7.19
CA ILE A 76 1.09 -1.41 5.80
C ILE A 76 0.19 -2.60 5.44
N ASN A 77 0.26 -3.74 6.14
CA ASN A 77 -0.54 -4.92 5.84
C ASN A 77 -2.05 -4.67 5.91
N ILE A 78 -2.48 -3.58 6.57
CA ILE A 78 -3.88 -3.15 6.57
C ILE A 78 -4.47 -3.02 5.17
N ILE A 79 -3.66 -2.69 4.14
CA ILE A 79 -4.15 -2.54 2.76
C ILE A 79 -4.66 -3.86 2.16
N SER A 80 -4.22 -5.02 2.67
CA SER A 80 -4.68 -6.35 2.22
C SER A 80 -6.19 -6.55 2.37
N ARG A 81 -6.83 -5.78 3.26
CA ARG A 81 -8.28 -5.86 3.51
C ARG A 81 -9.12 -5.32 2.36
N PHE A 82 -8.53 -4.55 1.45
CA PHE A 82 -9.23 -3.99 0.29
C PHE A 82 -9.15 -4.94 -0.90
N ARG A 83 -9.82 -6.10 -0.85
CA ARG A 83 -9.76 -7.11 -1.94
C ARG A 83 -10.37 -6.65 -3.28
N LYS A 84 -11.07 -5.50 -3.29
CA LYS A 84 -11.59 -4.85 -4.49
C LYS A 84 -10.70 -3.73 -5.03
N LEU A 85 -9.50 -3.58 -4.49
CA LEU A 85 -8.52 -2.61 -4.97
C LEU A 85 -8.17 -2.89 -6.43
N ARG A 86 -8.24 -1.85 -7.25
CA ARG A 86 -7.95 -1.87 -8.69
C ARG A 86 -6.73 -1.05 -9.05
N ILE A 87 -6.45 0.00 -8.27
CA ILE A 87 -5.34 0.91 -8.47
C ILE A 87 -4.59 1.04 -7.15
N LEU A 88 -3.30 0.73 -7.18
CA LEU A 88 -2.38 0.94 -6.07
C LEU A 88 -1.23 1.82 -6.56
N GLU A 89 -1.04 2.95 -5.91
CA GLU A 89 0.09 3.85 -6.18
C GLU A 89 0.97 3.93 -4.94
N LEU A 90 2.28 3.75 -5.12
CA LEU A 90 3.31 3.91 -4.11
C LEU A 90 4.21 5.06 -4.59
N TYR A 91 4.25 6.16 -3.84
CA TYR A 91 5.00 7.36 -4.22
C TYR A 91 5.85 7.85 -3.04
N SER A 92 7.17 7.69 -3.13
CA SER A 92 8.08 8.05 -2.02
C SER A 92 7.70 7.40 -0.68
N ALA A 93 7.00 6.26 -0.71
CA ALA A 93 6.56 5.56 0.49
C ALA A 93 7.79 5.02 1.24
N PRO A 94 7.89 5.19 2.57
CA PRO A 94 9.04 4.73 3.36
C PRO A 94 8.94 3.21 3.64
N LEU A 95 8.87 2.41 2.57
CA LEU A 95 8.84 0.95 2.60
C LEU A 95 10.28 0.43 2.53
N ASN A 96 10.63 -0.48 3.42
CA ASN A 96 11.99 -0.98 3.55
C ASN A 96 12.00 -2.52 3.61
N GLY A 97 12.44 -3.16 2.54
CA GLY A 97 12.40 -4.62 2.39
C GLY A 97 11.31 -5.10 1.42
N ARG A 98 10.99 -6.39 1.48
CA ARG A 98 10.03 -7.07 0.60
C ARG A 98 8.68 -7.21 1.28
N TYR A 99 7.61 -6.92 0.54
CA TYR A 99 6.23 -6.96 1.04
C TYR A 99 5.34 -7.76 0.09
N PRO A 100 5.24 -9.09 0.27
CA PRO A 100 4.38 -9.93 -0.57
C PRO A 100 2.93 -9.45 -0.63
N VAL A 101 2.43 -8.87 0.45
CA VAL A 101 1.08 -8.31 0.56
C VAL A 101 0.76 -7.22 -0.48
N LEU A 102 1.77 -6.47 -0.94
CA LEU A 102 1.58 -5.41 -1.94
C LEU A 102 1.31 -5.98 -3.34
N PHE A 103 1.57 -7.29 -3.52
CA PHE A 103 1.49 -8.02 -4.77
C PHE A 103 0.46 -9.17 -4.72
N ASP A 104 -0.43 -9.19 -3.72
CA ASP A 104 -1.56 -10.13 -3.62
C ASP A 104 -2.89 -9.37 -3.68
N PHE A 105 -3.26 -8.93 -4.88
CA PHE A 105 -4.51 -8.23 -5.15
C PHE A 105 -5.18 -8.78 -6.41
N PRO A 106 -6.25 -9.58 -6.28
CA PRO A 106 -6.83 -10.32 -7.41
C PRO A 106 -7.52 -9.42 -8.45
N LEU A 107 -7.84 -8.17 -8.10
CA LEU A 107 -8.54 -7.22 -8.95
C LEU A 107 -7.70 -6.01 -9.34
N LEU A 108 -6.40 -6.01 -9.01
CA LEU A 108 -5.51 -4.91 -9.33
C LEU A 108 -5.23 -4.87 -10.82
N HIS A 109 -5.55 -3.74 -11.46
CA HIS A 109 -5.28 -3.51 -12.88
C HIS A 109 -4.15 -2.51 -13.11
N LYS A 110 -3.89 -1.61 -12.15
CA LYS A 110 -2.82 -0.63 -12.22
C LYS A 110 -1.98 -0.67 -10.94
N LEU A 111 -0.67 -0.84 -11.12
CA LEU A 111 0.34 -0.70 -10.07
C LEU A 111 1.32 0.39 -10.48
N SER A 112 1.46 1.43 -9.67
CA SER A 112 2.46 2.48 -9.86
C SER A 112 3.41 2.49 -8.68
N ILE A 113 4.70 2.34 -8.91
CA ILE A 113 5.75 2.38 -7.89
C ILE A 113 6.76 3.44 -8.31
N LYS A 114 6.83 4.54 -7.57
CA LYS A 114 7.69 5.68 -7.87
C LYS A 114 8.48 6.10 -6.64
N TYR A 115 9.77 6.38 -6.81
CA TYR A 115 10.64 6.93 -5.77
C TYR A 115 10.65 6.08 -4.47
N THR A 116 10.43 4.77 -4.56
CA THR A 116 10.34 3.89 -3.39
C THR A 116 11.64 3.09 -3.28
N HIS A 117 12.73 3.79 -2.95
CA HIS A 117 14.12 3.31 -3.11
C HIS A 117 14.45 2.03 -2.33
N CYS A 118 13.85 1.84 -1.16
CA CYS A 118 14.12 0.70 -0.27
C CYS A 118 13.10 -0.44 -0.41
N LEU A 119 12.08 -0.30 -1.28
CA LEU A 119 11.15 -1.39 -1.57
C LEU A 119 11.83 -2.42 -2.46
N LYS A 120 12.04 -3.61 -1.92
CA LYS A 120 12.58 -4.75 -2.65
C LYS A 120 11.46 -5.56 -3.26
N TRP A 121 11.51 -5.76 -4.56
CA TRP A 121 10.58 -6.63 -5.26
C TRP A 121 11.20 -7.14 -6.57
N ASN A 122 10.60 -8.19 -7.12
CA ASN A 122 10.99 -8.79 -8.38
C ASN A 122 9.78 -9.07 -9.28
N LEU A 123 10.04 -9.37 -10.56
CA LEU A 123 8.98 -9.63 -11.54
C LEU A 123 8.12 -10.85 -11.18
N GLU A 124 8.69 -11.87 -10.54
CA GLU A 124 7.96 -13.07 -10.08
C GLU A 124 6.84 -12.71 -9.08
N MET A 125 7.01 -11.66 -8.28
CA MET A 125 5.94 -11.21 -7.37
C MET A 125 4.69 -10.73 -8.12
N LEU A 126 4.81 -10.32 -9.38
CA LEU A 126 3.67 -9.91 -10.20
C LEU A 126 2.72 -11.07 -10.52
N GLU A 127 3.14 -12.33 -10.34
CA GLU A 127 2.26 -13.50 -10.49
C GLU A 127 1.07 -13.46 -9.51
N GLY A 128 1.19 -12.76 -8.37
CA GLY A 128 0.09 -12.53 -7.45
C GLY A 128 -0.93 -11.47 -7.89
N LEU A 129 -0.70 -10.84 -9.05
CA LEU A 129 -1.54 -9.78 -9.64
C LEU A 129 -2.11 -10.22 -11.00
N PRO A 130 -3.04 -11.20 -11.03
CA PRO A 130 -3.47 -11.86 -12.27
C PRO A 130 -4.18 -10.96 -13.29
N LEU A 131 -4.66 -9.78 -12.85
CA LEU A 131 -5.37 -8.81 -13.71
C LEU A 131 -4.55 -7.54 -13.99
N LEU A 132 -3.25 -7.51 -13.65
CA LEU A 132 -2.42 -6.33 -13.86
C LEU A 132 -2.30 -6.00 -15.35
N LYS A 133 -2.65 -4.78 -15.73
CA LYS A 133 -2.61 -4.26 -17.12
C LYS A 133 -1.60 -3.13 -17.28
N GLU A 134 -1.44 -2.33 -16.23
CA GLU A 134 -0.58 -1.16 -16.21
C GLU A 134 0.41 -1.26 -15.06
N LEU A 135 1.71 -1.27 -15.39
CA LEU A 135 2.80 -1.23 -14.43
C LEU A 135 3.66 0.01 -14.72
N PHE A 136 3.73 0.92 -13.76
CA PHE A 136 4.59 2.10 -13.84
C PHE A 136 5.67 2.04 -12.77
N CYS A 137 6.93 2.04 -13.19
CA CYS A 137 8.08 1.98 -12.30
C CYS A 137 9.04 3.13 -12.62
N ALA A 138 9.32 3.99 -11.64
CA ALA A 138 10.30 5.08 -11.81
C ALA A 138 11.14 5.26 -10.55
N SER A 139 12.45 5.39 -10.70
CA SER A 139 13.38 5.62 -9.57
C SER A 139 13.23 4.58 -8.45
N ASN A 140 13.26 3.29 -8.81
CA ASN A 140 13.20 2.16 -7.89
C ASN A 140 14.53 1.40 -7.90
N GLU A 141 15.48 1.85 -7.08
CA GLU A 141 16.86 1.31 -7.04
C GLU A 141 16.94 -0.16 -6.61
N SER A 142 15.94 -0.63 -5.85
CA SER A 142 15.88 -1.99 -5.31
C SER A 142 15.05 -2.97 -6.16
N LEU A 143 14.65 -2.59 -7.39
CA LEU A 143 14.03 -3.52 -8.33
C LEU A 143 15.07 -4.54 -8.81
N THR A 144 14.76 -5.82 -8.63
CA THR A 144 15.63 -6.93 -9.04
C THR A 144 14.84 -7.93 -9.89
N GLY A 145 15.51 -8.70 -10.75
CA GLY A 145 14.86 -9.65 -11.64
C GLY A 145 15.51 -9.62 -13.02
N ASN A 146 15.82 -10.79 -13.55
CA ASN A 146 16.38 -10.99 -14.89
C ASN A 146 15.27 -11.01 -15.94
#